data_AF-A0A377G9B7-F1
#
_entry.id   AF-A0A377G9B7-F1
#
_cell.length_a   1.000
_cell.length_b   1.000
_cell.length_c   1.000
_cell.angle_alpha   90.00
_cell.angle_beta   90.00
_cell.angle_gamma   90.00
#
_symmetry.space_group_name_H-M   'P 1'
#
loop_
_entity.id
_entity.type
_entity.pdbx_description
1 polymer ?
#
loop_
_entity_poly.entity_id
_entity_poly.type
_entity_poly.pdbx_seq_one_letter_code
_entity_poly.pdbx_strand_id
1 'polypeptide(L)'
;MKLAQFLELNTQEEHQQIKILSLKKNIDPDSFNRTIKNFDQELLLKLAIANPEIDKICKSQELESHWEDLWRLCGLNPKEYAQGNGKPVHEYQPMCTTPSCFDLLKGLYLYETYRKVLKNKEDKSEFYKDAEEYLATSGLYGCYFSLNALCMGGFELLSQEFNEEIAKKIIFYAQIAAQYYLSPGYLLLANCYQELLKYQDQSNLTGLNLRLLSFKAMSVAQRLESYSGPMLNNAYQGKTLSEASNGKLSSFSQALFRLQTYLGLSAGEIEIAMMEANHEATLIKSSYQLEIKSFEDNDTPSPTFHRY
;
A
#
# COMPACT_ATOMS: atom_id res chain seq x y z
N MET A 1 -15.86 -13.92 11.73
CA MET A 1 -15.21 -15.14 11.18
C MET A 1 -13.76 -14.79 11.16
N LYS A 2 -12.96 -15.48 11.97
CA LYS A 2 -11.53 -15.20 12.12
C LYS A 2 -10.78 -15.51 10.84
N LEU A 3 -9.61 -14.91 10.64
CA LEU A 3 -8.82 -15.16 9.44
C LEU A 3 -8.37 -16.63 9.40
N ALA A 4 -7.97 -17.18 10.55
CA ALA A 4 -7.59 -18.60 10.65
C ALA A 4 -8.70 -19.54 10.16
N GLN A 5 -9.95 -19.32 10.58
CA GLN A 5 -11.10 -20.12 10.16
C GLN A 5 -11.39 -19.98 8.66
N PHE A 6 -11.20 -18.78 8.11
CA PHE A 6 -11.38 -18.56 6.68
C PHE A 6 -10.35 -19.29 5.83
N LEU A 7 -9.10 -19.38 6.34
CA LEU A 7 -8.00 -20.07 5.68
C LEU A 7 -8.02 -21.59 5.88
N GLU A 8 -8.90 -22.12 6.74
CA GLU A 8 -9.15 -23.55 6.78
C GLU A 8 -9.68 -24.02 5.41
N LEU A 9 -9.04 -25.06 4.90
CA LEU A 9 -9.37 -25.65 3.62
C LEU A 9 -10.49 -26.66 3.81
N ASN A 10 -11.54 -26.54 3.00
CA ASN A 10 -12.51 -27.62 2.88
C ASN A 10 -11.95 -28.74 2.00
N THR A 11 -12.62 -29.90 2.00
CA THR A 11 -12.18 -31.09 1.24
C THR A 11 -11.95 -30.81 -0.25
N GLN A 12 -12.73 -29.92 -0.88
CA GLN A 12 -12.53 -29.57 -2.28
C GLN A 12 -11.26 -28.73 -2.47
N GLU A 13 -11.02 -27.77 -1.59
CA GLU A 13 -9.83 -26.90 -1.61
C GLU A 13 -8.54 -27.70 -1.33
N GLU A 14 -8.59 -28.67 -0.41
CA GLU A 14 -7.49 -29.61 -0.15
C GLU A 14 -7.15 -30.45 -1.39
N HIS A 15 -8.16 -30.99 -2.08
CA HIS A 15 -7.93 -31.71 -3.33
C HIS A 15 -7.30 -30.82 -4.41
N GLN A 16 -7.71 -29.55 -4.51
CA GLN A 16 -7.10 -28.60 -5.44
C GLN A 16 -5.65 -28.28 -5.07
N GLN A 17 -5.34 -28.10 -3.79
CA GLN A 17 -3.96 -27.94 -3.31
C GLN A 17 -3.09 -29.13 -3.74
N ILE A 18 -3.53 -30.35 -3.45
CA ILE A 18 -2.79 -31.58 -3.83
C ILE A 18 -2.60 -31.64 -5.33
N LYS A 19 -3.64 -31.31 -6.11
CA LYS A 19 -3.57 -31.28 -7.58
C LYS A 19 -2.49 -30.32 -8.06
N ILE A 20 -2.47 -29.06 -7.62
CA ILE A 20 -1.46 -28.07 -8.02
C ILE A 20 -0.04 -28.59 -7.75
N LEU A 21 0.20 -29.09 -6.53
CA LEU A 21 1.51 -29.58 -6.11
C LEU A 21 1.94 -30.84 -6.90
N SER A 22 0.99 -31.70 -7.26
CA SER A 22 1.26 -32.88 -8.09
C SER A 22 1.56 -32.52 -9.55
N LEU A 23 0.81 -31.56 -10.13
CA LEU A 23 1.00 -31.14 -11.51
C LEU A 23 2.39 -30.56 -11.72
N LYS A 24 2.88 -29.74 -10.79
CA LYS A 24 4.23 -29.16 -10.83
C LYS A 24 5.34 -30.21 -11.06
N LYS A 25 5.15 -31.44 -10.58
CA LYS A 25 6.14 -32.53 -10.68
C LYS A 25 6.02 -33.33 -11.98
N ASN A 26 4.85 -33.29 -12.63
CA ASN A 26 4.45 -34.32 -13.59
C ASN A 26 4.18 -33.79 -15.00
N ILE A 27 4.09 -32.47 -15.20
CA ILE A 27 3.89 -31.86 -16.52
C ILE A 27 4.99 -30.86 -16.84
N ASP A 28 5.14 -30.56 -18.13
CA ASP A 28 6.11 -29.58 -18.59
C ASP A 28 5.80 -28.17 -18.02
N PRO A 29 6.84 -27.33 -17.81
CA PRO A 29 6.66 -26.02 -17.18
C PRO A 29 5.66 -25.09 -17.89
N ASP A 30 5.59 -25.11 -19.23
CA ASP A 30 4.70 -24.23 -19.99
C ASP A 30 3.23 -24.62 -19.81
N SER A 31 2.93 -25.92 -19.88
CA SER A 31 1.60 -26.46 -19.60
C SER A 31 1.19 -26.22 -18.14
N PHE A 32 2.13 -26.31 -17.20
CA PHE A 32 1.88 -25.99 -15.80
C PHE A 32 1.52 -24.53 -15.60
N ASN A 33 2.32 -23.60 -16.15
CA ASN A 33 2.07 -22.18 -16.04
C ASN A 33 0.72 -21.79 -16.69
N ARG A 34 0.37 -22.38 -17.83
CA ARG A 34 -0.95 -22.20 -18.44
C ARG A 34 -2.08 -22.70 -17.53
N THR A 35 -1.86 -23.80 -16.83
CA THR A 35 -2.84 -24.33 -15.86
C THR A 35 -3.03 -23.38 -14.68
N ILE A 36 -1.95 -22.80 -14.16
CA ILE A 36 -2.03 -21.80 -13.08
C ILE A 36 -2.79 -20.54 -13.54
N LYS A 37 -2.49 -20.02 -14.74
CA LYS A 37 -3.16 -18.83 -15.30
C LYS A 37 -4.67 -19.01 -15.50
N ASN A 38 -5.11 -20.25 -15.72
CA ASN A 38 -6.52 -20.61 -15.92
C ASN A 38 -7.21 -21.11 -14.64
N PHE A 39 -6.50 -21.13 -13.51
CA PHE A 39 -7.06 -21.58 -12.25
C PHE A 39 -8.01 -20.53 -11.67
N ASP A 40 -8.91 -20.96 -10.78
CA ASP A 40 -9.74 -20.02 -10.02
C ASP A 40 -8.84 -19.11 -9.17
N GLN A 41 -8.88 -17.81 -9.44
CA GLN A 41 -7.96 -16.84 -8.87
C GLN A 41 -8.19 -16.63 -7.37
N GLU A 42 -9.45 -16.57 -6.92
CA GLU A 42 -9.77 -16.41 -5.50
C GLU A 42 -9.29 -17.62 -4.70
N LEU A 43 -9.52 -18.82 -5.23
CA LEU A 43 -9.02 -20.05 -4.62
C LEU A 43 -7.50 -20.08 -4.61
N LEU A 44 -6.84 -19.71 -5.71
CA LEU A 44 -5.37 -19.70 -5.78
C LEU A 44 -4.76 -18.73 -4.77
N LEU A 45 -5.35 -17.54 -4.61
CA LEU A 45 -4.94 -16.55 -3.61
C LEU A 45 -5.12 -17.11 -2.18
N LYS A 46 -6.28 -17.73 -1.88
CA LYS A 46 -6.51 -18.38 -0.58
C LYS A 46 -5.48 -19.49 -0.31
N LEU A 47 -5.24 -20.37 -1.28
CA LEU A 47 -4.27 -21.46 -1.18
C LEU A 47 -2.84 -20.93 -0.99
N ALA A 48 -2.45 -19.86 -1.69
CA ALA A 48 -1.13 -19.25 -1.54
C ALA A 48 -0.94 -18.59 -0.16
N ILE A 49 -2.00 -18.00 0.42
CA ILE A 49 -1.93 -17.46 1.78
C ILE A 49 -1.75 -18.59 2.80
N ALA A 50 -2.44 -19.72 2.61
CA ALA A 50 -2.37 -20.87 3.51
C ALA A 50 -1.12 -21.75 3.31
N ASN A 51 -0.51 -21.75 2.13
CA ASN A 51 0.54 -22.68 1.75
C ASN A 51 1.75 -21.98 1.08
N PRO A 52 2.91 -21.92 1.75
CA PRO A 52 4.12 -21.27 1.21
C PRO A 52 4.67 -21.88 -0.08
N GLU A 53 4.43 -23.18 -0.34
CA GLU A 53 4.88 -23.81 -1.58
C GLU A 53 4.05 -23.34 -2.78
N ILE A 54 2.74 -23.18 -2.59
CA ILE A 54 1.85 -22.58 -3.60
C ILE A 54 2.15 -21.09 -3.77
N ASP A 55 2.44 -20.36 -2.69
CA ASP A 55 2.88 -18.96 -2.78
C ASP A 55 4.13 -18.82 -3.66
N LYS A 56 5.13 -19.67 -3.43
CA LYS A 56 6.37 -19.69 -4.22
C LYS A 56 6.13 -20.07 -5.68
N ILE A 57 5.18 -20.98 -5.95
CA ILE A 57 4.75 -21.32 -7.32
C ILE A 57 4.19 -20.09 -8.01
N CYS A 58 3.23 -19.42 -7.38
CA CYS A 58 2.54 -18.30 -7.99
C CYS A 58 3.50 -17.12 -8.22
N LYS A 59 4.49 -16.93 -7.33
CA LYS A 59 5.51 -15.88 -7.45
C LYS A 59 6.66 -16.21 -8.40
N SER A 60 6.56 -17.26 -9.21
CA SER A 60 7.60 -17.56 -10.18
C SER A 60 7.66 -16.49 -11.28
N GLN A 61 8.85 -16.28 -11.85
CA GLN A 61 9.09 -15.23 -12.84
C GLN A 61 8.21 -15.41 -14.10
N GLU A 62 7.89 -16.65 -14.47
CA GLU A 62 7.07 -16.99 -15.63
C GLU A 62 5.60 -16.54 -15.50
N LEU A 63 5.16 -16.26 -14.28
CA LEU A 63 3.81 -15.79 -13.97
C LEU A 63 3.75 -14.28 -13.66
N GLU A 64 4.90 -13.60 -13.58
CA GLU A 64 4.98 -12.18 -13.20
C GLU A 64 4.07 -11.29 -14.06
N SER A 65 4.26 -11.32 -15.38
CA SER A 65 3.43 -10.56 -16.34
C SER A 65 1.93 -10.83 -16.19
N HIS A 66 1.54 -12.07 -15.88
CA HIS A 66 0.14 -12.42 -15.68
C HIS A 66 -0.45 -11.74 -14.43
N TRP A 67 0.30 -11.72 -13.32
CA TRP A 67 -0.15 -11.06 -12.10
C TRP A 67 -0.12 -9.54 -12.22
N GLU A 68 0.84 -8.98 -12.96
CA GLU A 68 0.85 -7.55 -13.28
C GLU A 68 -0.39 -7.15 -14.09
N ASP A 69 -0.75 -7.93 -15.11
CA ASP A 69 -1.96 -7.70 -15.90
C ASP A 69 -3.22 -7.76 -15.04
N LEU A 70 -3.34 -8.75 -14.15
CA LEU A 70 -4.48 -8.85 -13.23
C LEU A 70 -4.52 -7.71 -12.22
N TRP A 71 -3.35 -7.30 -11.71
CA TRP A 71 -3.25 -6.16 -10.79
C TRP A 71 -3.69 -4.86 -11.46
N ARG A 72 -3.25 -4.61 -12.70
CA ARG A 72 -3.66 -3.47 -13.52
C ARG A 72 -5.19 -3.38 -13.64
N LEU A 73 -5.82 -4.51 -13.92
CA LEU A 73 -7.28 -4.64 -14.09
C LEU A 73 -8.08 -4.40 -12.79
N CYS A 74 -7.43 -4.46 -11.63
CA CYS A 74 -8.07 -4.16 -10.34
C CYS A 74 -8.21 -2.65 -10.07
N GLY A 75 -7.67 -1.78 -10.94
CA GLY A 75 -7.87 -0.33 -10.86
C GLY A 75 -9.33 0.09 -11.09
N LEU A 76 -9.69 1.33 -10.72
CA LEU A 76 -11.07 1.83 -10.83
C LEU A 76 -11.59 1.93 -12.26
N ASN A 77 -10.72 2.18 -13.24
CA ASN A 77 -11.10 2.31 -14.63
C ASN A 77 -9.96 1.85 -15.55
N PRO A 78 -9.76 0.53 -15.71
CA PRO A 78 -8.73 0.01 -16.58
C PRO A 78 -8.90 0.45 -18.03
N LYS A 79 -7.82 0.42 -18.83
CA LYS A 79 -7.78 0.92 -20.20
C LYS A 79 -8.91 0.38 -21.07
N GLU A 80 -9.24 -0.91 -20.93
CA GLU A 80 -10.32 -1.58 -21.64
C GLU A 80 -11.68 -0.93 -21.34
N TYR A 81 -11.92 -0.52 -20.08
CA TYR A 81 -13.16 0.13 -19.66
C TYR A 81 -13.16 1.62 -20.00
N ALA A 82 -12.01 2.29 -19.83
CA ALA A 82 -11.80 3.67 -20.19
C ALA A 82 -12.07 3.95 -21.67
N GLN A 83 -11.65 3.04 -22.55
CA GLN A 83 -11.96 3.10 -23.99
C GLN A 83 -13.46 3.04 -24.26
N GLY A 84 -14.21 2.24 -23.51
CA GLY A 84 -15.66 2.09 -23.67
C GLY A 84 -16.47 3.24 -23.08
N ASN A 85 -15.97 3.92 -22.05
CA ASN A 85 -16.72 4.94 -21.31
C ASN A 85 -16.19 6.38 -21.47
N GLY A 86 -15.05 6.58 -22.13
CA GLY A 86 -14.43 7.88 -22.37
C GLY A 86 -13.85 8.57 -21.12
N LYS A 87 -13.74 7.87 -19.99
CA LYS A 87 -13.18 8.40 -18.73
C LYS A 87 -11.66 8.15 -18.65
N PRO A 88 -10.92 8.90 -17.81
CA PRO A 88 -9.48 8.69 -17.63
C PRO A 88 -9.12 7.27 -17.18
N VAL A 89 -7.98 6.77 -17.64
CA VAL A 89 -7.47 5.44 -17.29
C VAL A 89 -6.94 5.47 -15.85
N HIS A 90 -7.54 4.66 -14.96
CA HIS A 90 -7.12 4.49 -13.57
C HIS A 90 -6.86 3.01 -13.31
N GLU A 91 -5.67 2.56 -13.70
CA GLU A 91 -5.17 1.19 -13.51
C GLU A 91 -4.25 1.16 -12.32
N TYR A 92 -4.16 0.04 -11.60
CA TYR A 92 -3.04 -0.10 -10.67
C TYR A 92 -1.72 -0.37 -11.38
N GLN A 93 -0.64 0.08 -10.76
CA GLN A 93 0.72 -0.05 -11.27
C GLN A 93 1.55 -0.93 -10.33
N PRO A 94 2.52 -1.72 -10.83
CA PRO A 94 3.48 -2.41 -9.99
C PRO A 94 4.24 -1.44 -9.08
N MET A 95 4.55 -1.87 -7.85
CA MET A 95 5.27 -1.06 -6.87
C MET A 95 6.64 -1.67 -6.57
N CYS A 96 7.70 -0.87 -6.66
CA CYS A 96 9.09 -1.32 -6.43
C CYS A 96 9.37 -1.74 -4.98
N THR A 97 8.50 -1.36 -4.05
CA THR A 97 8.56 -1.66 -2.62
C THR A 97 7.92 -2.99 -2.26
N THR A 98 7.23 -3.63 -3.20
CA THR A 98 6.61 -4.95 -3.02
C THR A 98 7.28 -6.00 -3.88
N PRO A 99 7.49 -7.23 -3.37
CA PRO A 99 8.20 -8.27 -4.13
C PRO A 99 7.49 -8.72 -5.41
N SER A 100 6.15 -8.65 -5.46
CA SER A 100 5.36 -9.11 -6.60
C SER A 100 3.96 -8.51 -6.60
N CYS A 101 3.38 -8.28 -7.78
CA CYS A 101 1.95 -7.97 -7.92
C CYS A 101 1.04 -9.08 -7.39
N PHE A 102 1.52 -10.32 -7.29
CA PHE A 102 0.76 -11.39 -6.63
C PHE A 102 0.58 -11.16 -5.13
N ASP A 103 1.58 -10.54 -4.45
CA ASP A 103 1.39 -10.10 -3.06
C ASP A 103 0.32 -9.02 -2.98
N LEU A 104 0.36 -8.01 -3.87
CA LEU A 104 -0.66 -6.96 -3.92
C LEU A 104 -2.09 -7.51 -4.12
N LEU A 105 -2.23 -8.51 -4.99
CA LEU A 105 -3.50 -9.22 -5.22
C LEU A 105 -3.97 -9.96 -3.96
N LYS A 106 -3.09 -10.64 -3.21
CA LYS A 106 -3.45 -11.26 -1.92
C LYS A 106 -3.91 -10.21 -0.91
N GLY A 107 -3.21 -9.08 -0.84
CA GLY A 107 -3.58 -7.94 -0.01
C GLY A 107 -4.98 -7.45 -0.34
N LEU A 108 -5.26 -7.15 -1.61
CA LEU A 108 -6.56 -6.69 -2.07
C LEU A 108 -7.68 -7.73 -1.84
N TYR A 109 -7.39 -9.01 -2.08
CA TYR A 109 -8.34 -10.11 -1.84
C TYR A 109 -8.78 -10.19 -0.38
N LEU A 110 -7.84 -10.12 0.56
CA LEU A 110 -8.17 -10.11 1.99
C LEU A 110 -8.94 -8.85 2.40
N TYR A 111 -8.61 -7.69 1.83
CA TYR A 111 -9.34 -6.44 2.08
C TYR A 111 -10.78 -6.51 1.58
N GLU A 112 -10.99 -6.99 0.35
CA GLU A 112 -12.33 -7.14 -0.22
C GLU A 112 -13.14 -8.24 0.49
N THR A 113 -12.48 -9.31 0.96
CA THR A 113 -13.12 -10.32 1.81
C THR A 113 -13.60 -9.71 3.13
N TYR A 114 -12.74 -8.91 3.79
CA TYR A 114 -13.16 -8.12 4.96
C TYR A 114 -14.37 -7.23 4.63
N ARG A 115 -14.34 -6.50 3.51
CA ARG A 115 -15.46 -5.63 3.14
C ARG A 115 -16.76 -6.38 2.92
N LYS A 116 -16.72 -7.58 2.32
CA LYS A 116 -17.90 -8.42 2.06
C LYS A 116 -18.45 -9.06 3.34
N VAL A 117 -17.57 -9.63 4.16
CA VAL A 117 -17.95 -10.48 5.30
C VAL A 117 -18.21 -9.67 6.58
N LEU A 118 -17.48 -8.56 6.73
CA LEU A 118 -17.37 -7.88 8.00
C LEU A 118 -18.01 -6.48 7.95
N LYS A 119 -17.73 -5.61 6.96
CA LYS A 119 -18.12 -4.18 6.99
C LYS A 119 -19.59 -3.86 7.30
N ASN A 120 -20.53 -4.77 7.06
CA ASN A 120 -21.98 -4.57 7.28
C ASN A 120 -22.52 -5.16 8.60
N LYS A 121 -21.66 -5.61 9.54
CA LYS A 121 -22.11 -6.16 10.83
C LYS A 121 -22.23 -5.07 11.90
N GLU A 122 -23.35 -5.06 12.63
CA GLU A 122 -23.76 -3.98 13.54
C GLU A 122 -23.03 -3.97 14.90
N ASP A 123 -22.41 -5.08 15.31
CA ASP A 123 -21.77 -5.22 16.62
C ASP A 123 -20.28 -4.86 16.55
N LYS A 124 -19.81 -3.85 17.30
CA LYS A 124 -18.57 -3.10 16.97
C LYS A 124 -17.28 -3.57 17.66
N SER A 125 -17.34 -4.24 18.82
CA SER A 125 -16.14 -4.47 19.64
C SER A 125 -15.44 -5.82 19.38
N GLU A 126 -16.17 -6.93 19.36
CA GLU A 126 -15.63 -8.25 19.00
C GLU A 126 -15.28 -8.32 17.50
N PHE A 127 -16.00 -7.53 16.72
CA PHE A 127 -15.79 -7.29 15.30
C PHE A 127 -14.46 -6.62 14.95
N TYR A 128 -13.96 -5.71 15.80
CA TYR A 128 -12.70 -5.04 15.55
C TYR A 128 -11.52 -6.01 15.56
N LYS A 129 -11.53 -7.01 16.47
CA LYS A 129 -10.47 -8.03 16.53
C LYS A 129 -10.47 -8.94 15.30
N ASP A 130 -11.65 -9.41 14.90
CA ASP A 130 -11.81 -10.22 13.69
C ASP A 130 -11.43 -9.42 12.43
N ALA A 131 -11.83 -8.14 12.34
CA ALA A 131 -11.45 -7.25 11.25
C ALA A 131 -9.95 -6.95 11.22
N GLU A 132 -9.34 -6.75 12.38
CA GLU A 132 -7.93 -6.43 12.53
C GLU A 132 -7.05 -7.53 11.93
N GLU A 133 -7.34 -8.82 12.15
CA GLU A 133 -6.56 -9.92 11.55
C GLU A 133 -6.52 -9.84 10.01
N TYR A 134 -7.68 -9.66 9.37
CA TYR A 134 -7.76 -9.56 7.91
C TYR A 134 -7.02 -8.34 7.39
N LEU A 135 -7.27 -7.19 8.01
CA LEU A 135 -6.68 -5.92 7.59
C LEU A 135 -5.18 -5.90 7.83
N ALA A 136 -4.69 -6.47 8.94
CA ALA A 136 -3.28 -6.53 9.26
C ALA A 136 -2.54 -7.44 8.26
N THR A 137 -3.04 -8.65 8.02
CA THR A 137 -2.46 -9.55 7.02
C THR A 137 -2.54 -8.96 5.61
N SER A 138 -3.66 -8.33 5.26
CA SER A 138 -3.81 -7.61 4.00
C SER A 138 -2.79 -6.47 3.84
N GLY A 139 -2.57 -5.70 4.91
CA GLY A 139 -1.58 -4.61 4.94
C GLY A 139 -0.14 -5.11 4.83
N LEU A 140 0.19 -6.26 5.41
CA LEU A 140 1.49 -6.93 5.27
C LEU A 140 1.75 -7.45 3.85
N TYR A 141 0.71 -7.62 3.03
CA TYR A 141 0.83 -7.87 1.61
C TYR A 141 0.83 -6.58 0.76
N GLY A 142 0.97 -5.41 1.40
CA GLY A 142 1.08 -4.13 0.72
C GLY A 142 -0.26 -3.53 0.30
N CYS A 143 -1.38 -3.81 0.98
CA CYS A 143 -2.65 -3.15 0.71
C CYS A 143 -2.80 -1.84 1.49
N TYR A 144 -2.70 -0.68 0.81
CA TYR A 144 -2.88 0.64 1.45
C TYR A 144 -4.23 0.81 2.14
N PHE A 145 -5.31 0.34 1.50
CA PHE A 145 -6.67 0.54 2.02
C PHE A 145 -6.85 -0.12 3.39
N SER A 146 -6.21 -1.27 3.60
CA SER A 146 -6.24 -1.96 4.88
C SER A 146 -5.45 -1.23 5.96
N LEU A 147 -4.25 -0.76 5.63
CA LEU A 147 -3.42 0.02 6.55
C LEU A 147 -4.11 1.33 6.95
N ASN A 148 -4.70 2.03 5.97
CA ASN A 148 -5.48 3.23 6.24
C ASN A 148 -6.72 2.92 7.10
N ALA A 149 -7.44 1.83 6.82
CA ALA A 149 -8.60 1.41 7.60
C ALA A 149 -8.24 1.07 9.06
N LEU A 150 -7.08 0.42 9.29
CA LEU A 150 -6.57 0.13 10.64
C LEU A 150 -6.25 1.41 11.41
N CYS A 151 -5.59 2.38 10.77
CA CYS A 151 -5.32 3.68 11.40
C CYS A 151 -6.62 4.40 11.76
N MET A 152 -7.56 4.49 10.83
CA MET A 152 -8.85 5.16 11.05
C MET A 152 -9.68 4.48 12.14
N GLY A 153 -9.82 3.15 12.11
CA GLY A 153 -10.52 2.40 13.13
C GLY A 153 -9.85 2.53 14.51
N GLY A 154 -8.52 2.56 14.55
CA GLY A 154 -7.77 2.82 15.78
C GLY A 154 -8.08 4.20 16.36
N PHE A 155 -8.15 5.25 15.53
CA PHE A 155 -8.54 6.59 15.98
C PHE A 155 -9.98 6.65 16.50
N GLU A 156 -10.90 5.93 15.85
CA GLU A 156 -12.28 5.82 16.33
C GLU A 156 -12.34 5.21 17.73
N LEU A 157 -11.54 4.17 18.01
CA LEU A 157 -11.44 3.57 19.35
C LEU A 157 -10.81 4.53 20.36
N LEU A 158 -9.70 5.18 20.02
CA LEU A 158 -9.03 6.16 20.89
C LEU A 158 -9.94 7.35 21.24
N SER A 159 -10.89 7.70 20.38
CA SER A 159 -11.85 8.78 20.63
C SER A 159 -12.84 8.46 21.77
N GLN A 160 -13.03 7.18 22.09
CA GLN A 160 -13.90 6.72 23.18
C GLN A 160 -13.13 6.64 24.49
N GLU A 161 -11.97 5.98 24.47
CA GLU A 161 -11.07 5.85 25.61
C GLU A 161 -9.64 5.71 25.10
N PHE A 162 -8.70 6.41 25.73
CA PHE A 162 -7.29 6.29 25.34
C PHE A 162 -6.76 4.89 25.70
N ASN A 163 -6.12 4.25 24.73
CA ASN A 163 -5.51 2.94 24.89
C ASN A 163 -4.12 2.94 24.25
N GLU A 164 -3.09 2.71 25.06
CA GLU A 164 -1.69 2.75 24.63
C GLU A 164 -1.39 1.78 23.47
N GLU A 165 -1.93 0.56 23.54
CA GLU A 165 -1.69 -0.48 22.53
C GLU A 165 -2.33 -0.12 21.19
N ILE A 166 -3.51 0.51 21.22
CA ILE A 166 -4.15 1.02 20.00
C ILE A 166 -3.30 2.15 19.39
N ALA A 167 -2.80 3.09 20.21
CA ALA A 167 -1.92 4.16 19.73
C ALA A 167 -0.63 3.61 19.09
N LYS A 168 0.00 2.60 19.71
CA LYS A 168 1.18 1.90 19.13
C LYS A 168 0.85 1.24 17.79
N LYS A 169 -0.29 0.55 17.70
CA LYS A 169 -0.75 -0.11 16.46
C LYS A 169 -0.98 0.89 15.33
N ILE A 170 -1.60 2.04 15.60
CA ILE A 170 -1.80 3.11 14.60
C ILE A 170 -0.45 3.55 14.01
N ILE A 171 0.53 3.85 14.87
CA ILE A 171 1.88 4.24 14.42
C ILE A 171 2.52 3.12 13.60
N PHE A 172 2.45 1.88 14.09
CA PHE A 172 3.01 0.70 13.42
C PHE A 172 2.43 0.50 12.01
N TYR A 173 1.10 0.53 11.85
CA TYR A 173 0.47 0.35 10.55
C TYR A 173 0.74 1.51 9.60
N ALA A 174 0.83 2.75 10.11
CA ALA A 174 1.24 3.89 9.31
C ALA A 174 2.71 3.81 8.87
N GLN A 175 3.60 3.26 9.70
CA GLN A 175 4.99 2.97 9.32
C GLN A 175 5.07 1.90 8.24
N ILE A 176 4.27 0.83 8.33
CA ILE A 176 4.17 -0.17 7.25
C ILE A 176 3.67 0.48 5.96
N ALA A 177 2.69 1.39 6.06
CA ALA A 177 2.22 2.14 4.90
C ALA A 177 3.35 2.99 4.31
N ALA A 178 4.15 3.67 5.12
CA ALA A 178 5.32 4.44 4.68
C ALA A 178 6.35 3.56 3.95
N GLN A 179 6.60 2.34 4.42
CA GLN A 179 7.51 1.39 3.79
C GLN A 179 7.03 0.95 2.39
N TYR A 180 5.76 0.59 2.25
CA TYR A 180 5.24 0.13 0.96
C TYR A 180 4.89 1.28 0.01
N TYR A 181 4.32 2.36 0.52
CA TYR A 181 3.69 3.37 -0.31
C TYR A 181 4.50 4.66 -0.43
N LEU A 182 5.69 4.76 0.15
CA LEU A 182 6.55 5.96 0.03
C LEU A 182 5.73 7.23 0.35
N SER A 183 5.60 8.19 -0.57
CA SER A 183 4.91 9.47 -0.33
C SER A 183 3.50 9.35 0.29
N PRO A 184 2.53 8.60 -0.27
CA PRO A 184 1.22 8.43 0.35
C PRO A 184 1.25 7.72 1.72
N GLY A 185 2.23 6.85 1.94
CA GLY A 185 2.44 6.20 3.23
C GLY A 185 3.00 7.15 4.29
N TYR A 186 4.02 7.95 3.94
CA TYR A 186 4.57 8.99 4.80
C TYR A 186 3.58 10.13 5.07
N LEU A 187 2.69 10.45 4.13
CA LEU A 187 1.58 11.37 4.37
C LEU A 187 0.61 10.81 5.42
N LEU A 188 0.24 9.53 5.32
CA LEU A 188 -0.58 8.87 6.34
C LEU A 188 0.13 8.89 7.70
N LEU A 189 1.43 8.58 7.75
CA LEU A 189 2.23 8.63 8.97
C LEU A 189 2.27 10.03 9.60
N ALA A 190 2.46 11.07 8.79
CA ALA A 190 2.42 12.46 9.24
C ALA A 190 1.07 12.82 9.86
N ASN A 191 -0.02 12.43 9.20
CA ASN A 191 -1.38 12.63 9.69
C ASN A 191 -1.64 11.86 10.98
N CYS A 192 -1.13 10.62 11.09
CA CYS A 192 -1.29 9.82 12.30
C CYS A 192 -0.59 10.48 13.50
N TYR A 193 0.65 10.95 13.33
CA TYR A 193 1.34 11.69 14.39
C TYR A 193 0.60 12.98 14.76
N GLN A 194 0.06 13.71 13.77
CA GLN A 194 -0.73 14.92 14.01
C GLN A 194 -1.99 14.64 14.82
N GLU A 195 -2.74 13.59 14.47
CA GLU A 195 -3.97 13.21 15.18
C GLU A 195 -3.70 12.71 16.61
N LEU A 196 -2.54 12.10 16.85
CA LEU A 196 -2.14 11.65 18.18
C LEU A 196 -1.69 12.79 19.11
N LEU A 197 -1.49 14.02 18.61
CA LEU A 197 -1.08 15.17 19.44
C LEU A 197 -2.07 15.48 20.56
N LYS A 198 -3.37 15.21 20.37
CA LYS A 198 -4.38 15.40 21.43
C LYS A 198 -4.20 14.46 22.62
N TYR A 199 -3.37 13.43 22.47
CA TYR A 199 -3.01 12.46 23.51
C TYR A 199 -1.53 12.56 23.92
N GLN A 200 -0.82 13.62 23.55
CA GLN A 200 0.64 13.73 23.77
C GLN A 200 1.09 13.56 25.23
N ASP A 201 0.21 13.90 26.19
CA ASP A 201 0.50 13.81 27.63
C ASP A 201 0.21 12.40 28.20
N GLN A 202 -0.21 11.46 27.37
CA GLN A 202 -0.47 10.07 27.75
C GLN A 202 0.81 9.23 27.69
N SER A 203 1.02 8.43 28.73
CA SER A 203 2.15 7.51 28.99
C SER A 203 3.08 7.17 27.81
N ASN A 204 2.64 6.39 26.83
CA ASN A 204 3.48 5.88 25.74
C ASN A 204 3.78 6.91 24.64
N LEU A 205 3.08 8.04 24.65
CA LEU A 205 3.30 9.18 23.78
C LEU A 205 4.12 10.26 24.48
N THR A 206 4.09 10.30 25.81
CA THR A 206 4.91 11.19 26.64
C THR A 206 6.40 10.94 26.36
N GLY A 207 7.09 12.00 25.91
CA GLY A 207 8.50 11.94 25.52
C GLY A 207 8.73 11.74 24.02
N LEU A 208 7.70 11.40 23.24
CA LEU A 208 7.77 11.49 21.78
C LEU A 208 7.51 12.94 21.36
N ASN A 209 8.39 13.52 20.56
CA ASN A 209 8.12 14.80 19.92
C ASN A 209 7.25 14.57 18.66
N LEU A 210 5.96 14.27 18.89
CA LEU A 210 4.99 13.97 17.82
C LEU A 210 4.88 15.10 16.78
N ARG A 211 5.06 16.36 17.21
CA ARG A 211 5.10 17.53 16.31
C ARG A 211 6.25 17.39 15.33
N LEU A 212 7.46 17.18 15.83
CA LEU A 212 8.66 17.00 15.01
C LEU A 212 8.54 15.76 14.10
N LEU A 213 8.05 14.65 14.63
CA LEU A 213 7.84 13.40 13.89
C LEU A 213 6.82 13.57 12.73
N SER A 214 5.72 14.29 12.98
CA SER A 214 4.71 14.60 11.95
C SER A 214 5.33 15.43 10.83
N PHE A 215 6.05 16.50 11.17
CA PHE A 215 6.68 17.37 10.19
C PHE A 215 7.79 16.67 9.39
N LYS A 216 8.60 15.84 10.06
CA LYS A 216 9.61 15.00 9.42
C LYS A 216 8.97 14.04 8.41
N ALA A 217 7.94 13.30 8.82
CA ALA A 217 7.26 12.34 7.94
C ALA A 217 6.68 13.05 6.70
N MET A 218 6.05 14.21 6.88
CA MET A 218 5.53 15.01 5.76
C MET A 218 6.64 15.50 4.83
N SER A 219 7.79 15.88 5.40
CA SER A 219 8.97 16.29 4.64
C SER A 219 9.56 15.13 3.83
N VAL A 220 9.58 13.91 4.38
CA VAL A 220 9.97 12.70 3.62
C VAL A 220 8.97 12.45 2.49
N ALA A 221 7.66 12.56 2.77
CA ALA A 221 6.62 12.37 1.76
C ALA A 221 6.81 13.29 0.55
N GLN A 222 7.08 14.58 0.78
CA GLN A 222 7.35 15.55 -0.28
C GLN A 222 8.61 15.18 -1.09
N ARG A 223 9.70 14.76 -0.42
CA ARG A 223 10.97 14.43 -1.08
C ARG A 223 10.91 13.17 -1.94
N LEU A 224 10.00 12.26 -1.63
CA LEU A 224 9.78 11.02 -2.38
C LEU A 224 8.71 11.14 -3.47
N GLU A 225 8.04 12.31 -3.61
CA GLU A 225 6.87 12.49 -4.47
C GLU A 225 7.13 12.08 -5.92
N SER A 226 8.25 12.56 -6.49
CA SER A 226 8.64 12.29 -7.88
C SER A 226 8.92 10.81 -8.18
N TYR A 227 9.14 9.99 -7.15
CA TYR A 227 9.43 8.55 -7.28
C TYR A 227 8.24 7.68 -6.91
N SER A 228 7.17 8.28 -6.39
CA SER A 228 6.02 7.58 -5.81
C SER A 228 4.83 7.47 -6.77
N GLY A 229 5.04 7.65 -8.09
CA GLY A 229 3.97 7.64 -9.10
C GLY A 229 3.03 6.42 -8.97
N PRO A 230 3.55 5.18 -9.04
CA PRO A 230 2.75 3.97 -8.84
C PRO A 230 2.03 3.93 -7.50
N MET A 231 2.72 4.31 -6.41
CA MET A 231 2.17 4.28 -5.05
C MET A 231 1.03 5.29 -4.88
N LEU A 232 1.18 6.52 -5.40
CA LEU A 232 0.17 7.57 -5.42
C LEU A 232 -1.05 7.12 -6.20
N ASN A 233 -0.83 6.60 -7.41
CA ASN A 233 -1.88 6.10 -8.25
C ASN A 233 -2.65 4.95 -7.58
N ASN A 234 -1.96 4.00 -6.95
CA ASN A 234 -2.60 2.87 -6.28
C ASN A 234 -3.36 3.29 -5.01
N ALA A 235 -2.75 4.13 -4.16
CA ALA A 235 -3.36 4.59 -2.91
C ALA A 235 -4.61 5.45 -3.15
N TYR A 236 -4.59 6.30 -4.18
CA TYR A 236 -5.67 7.24 -4.49
C TYR A 236 -6.51 6.83 -5.70
N GLN A 237 -6.26 5.65 -6.25
CA GLN A 237 -7.02 5.06 -7.33
C GLN A 237 -7.10 5.96 -8.58
N GLY A 238 -5.95 6.51 -8.98
CA GLY A 238 -5.79 7.43 -10.11
C GLY A 238 -6.20 8.88 -9.85
N LYS A 239 -6.78 9.18 -8.68
CA LYS A 239 -7.12 10.55 -8.29
C LYS A 239 -5.88 11.37 -7.98
N THR A 240 -5.92 12.65 -8.31
CA THR A 240 -4.98 13.64 -7.80
C THR A 240 -5.09 13.78 -6.28
N LEU A 241 -4.05 14.31 -5.63
CA LEU A 241 -4.08 14.57 -4.19
C LEU A 241 -5.24 15.50 -3.78
N SER A 242 -5.55 16.48 -4.63
CA SER A 242 -6.68 17.38 -4.44
C SER A 242 -8.01 16.63 -4.47
N GLU A 243 -8.24 15.79 -5.47
CA GLU A 243 -9.47 14.99 -5.55
C GLU A 243 -9.60 13.98 -4.41
N ALA A 244 -8.50 13.28 -4.07
CA ALA A 244 -8.48 12.31 -2.98
C ALA A 244 -8.75 12.96 -1.61
N SER A 245 -8.32 14.22 -1.44
CA SER A 245 -8.50 14.99 -0.21
C SER A 245 -9.74 15.90 -0.21
N ASN A 246 -10.58 15.84 -1.25
CA ASN A 246 -11.73 16.74 -1.45
C ASN A 246 -11.33 18.23 -1.39
N GLY A 247 -10.24 18.60 -2.07
CA GLY A 247 -9.72 19.96 -2.17
C GLY A 247 -8.95 20.44 -0.93
N LYS A 248 -8.80 19.61 0.10
CA LYS A 248 -8.08 20.01 1.32
C LYS A 248 -6.59 20.17 1.06
N LEU A 249 -6.00 19.36 0.19
CA LEU A 249 -4.56 19.38 -0.11
C LEU A 249 -4.36 19.48 -1.63
N SER A 250 -3.76 20.58 -2.11
CA SER A 250 -3.44 20.72 -3.54
C SER A 250 -2.08 20.12 -3.92
N SER A 251 -1.12 20.11 -2.99
CA SER A 251 0.22 19.54 -3.18
C SER A 251 0.89 19.19 -1.85
N PHE A 252 1.95 18.38 -1.90
CA PHE A 252 2.77 18.07 -0.71
C PHE A 252 3.43 19.32 -0.15
N SER A 253 3.91 20.23 -1.00
CA SER A 253 4.49 21.51 -0.56
C SER A 253 3.48 22.38 0.20
N GLN A 254 2.23 22.47 -0.29
CA GLN A 254 1.16 23.19 0.41
C GLN A 254 0.84 22.53 1.76
N ALA A 255 0.73 21.20 1.77
CA ALA A 255 0.47 20.43 2.98
C ALA A 255 1.57 20.63 4.03
N LEU A 256 2.85 20.59 3.63
CA LEU A 256 3.99 20.81 4.52
C LEU A 256 4.01 22.22 5.12
N PHE A 257 3.76 23.25 4.30
CA PHE A 257 3.68 24.63 4.79
C PHE A 257 2.56 24.81 5.82
N ARG A 258 1.37 24.27 5.54
CA ARG A 258 0.25 24.30 6.49
C ARG A 258 0.57 23.57 7.79
N LEU A 259 1.24 22.42 7.69
CA LEU A 259 1.64 21.62 8.83
C LEU A 259 2.67 22.37 9.69
N GLN A 260 3.63 23.06 9.09
CA GLN A 260 4.60 23.90 9.80
C GLN A 260 3.90 24.93 10.71
N THR A 261 2.92 25.65 10.15
CA THR A 261 2.16 26.67 10.90
C THR A 261 1.31 26.02 12.00
N TYR A 262 0.61 24.94 11.68
CA TYR A 262 -0.25 24.24 12.64
C TYR A 262 0.53 23.69 13.83
N LEU A 263 1.72 23.12 13.57
CA LEU A 263 2.54 22.52 14.60
C LEU A 263 3.34 23.55 15.39
N GLY A 264 3.37 24.84 15.04
CA GLY A 264 4.08 25.88 15.80
C GLY A 264 5.57 25.61 16.04
N LEU A 265 6.24 24.91 15.11
CA LEU A 265 7.65 24.53 15.26
C LEU A 265 8.58 25.75 15.14
N SER A 266 9.65 25.77 15.92
CA SER A 266 10.72 26.76 15.81
C SER A 266 11.57 26.51 14.56
N ALA A 267 12.31 27.54 14.13
CA ALA A 267 13.22 27.43 12.99
C ALA A 267 14.26 26.30 13.15
N GLY A 268 14.81 26.13 14.35
CA GLY A 268 15.76 25.06 14.65
C GLY A 268 15.15 23.67 14.58
N GLU A 269 13.91 23.50 15.07
CA GLU A 269 13.18 22.22 14.95
C GLU A 269 12.89 21.87 13.49
N ILE A 270 12.50 22.86 12.69
CA ILE A 270 12.27 22.69 11.25
C ILE A 270 13.55 22.23 10.55
N GLU A 271 14.68 22.89 10.84
CA GLU A 271 15.97 22.53 10.25
C GLU A 271 16.39 21.09 10.61
N ILE A 272 16.27 20.71 11.88
CA ILE A 272 16.55 19.33 12.35
C ILE A 272 15.68 18.32 11.61
N ALA A 273 14.35 18.53 11.58
CA ALA A 273 13.44 17.60 10.91
C ALA A 273 13.69 17.53 9.39
N MET A 274 14.03 18.64 8.73
CA MET A 274 14.36 18.66 7.31
C MET A 274 15.66 17.91 7.01
N MET A 275 16.68 18.03 7.87
CA MET A 275 17.91 17.25 7.76
C MET A 275 17.66 15.76 7.92
N GLU A 276 16.92 15.36 8.95
CA GLU A 276 16.58 13.96 9.18
C GLU A 276 15.73 13.38 8.04
N ALA A 277 14.73 14.14 7.58
CA ALA A 277 13.90 13.74 6.44
C ALA A 277 14.71 13.60 5.15
N ASN A 278 15.72 14.45 4.95
CA ASN A 278 16.61 14.33 3.80
C ASN A 278 17.47 13.05 3.89
N HIS A 279 18.03 12.77 5.07
CA HIS A 279 18.80 11.56 5.29
C HIS A 279 17.96 10.30 5.05
N GLU A 280 16.75 10.24 5.62
CA GLU A 280 15.82 9.12 5.45
C GLU A 280 15.39 8.94 4.00
N ALA A 281 15.02 10.03 3.30
CA ALA A 281 14.68 9.96 1.89
C ALA A 281 15.85 9.45 1.03
N THR A 282 17.09 9.89 1.28
CA THR A 282 18.27 9.40 0.57
C THR A 282 18.50 7.90 0.79
N LEU A 283 18.32 7.42 2.02
CA LEU A 283 18.43 5.99 2.33
C LEU A 283 17.40 5.17 1.54
N ILE A 284 16.14 5.61 1.54
CA ILE A 284 15.05 4.94 0.80
C ILE A 284 15.33 4.92 -0.71
N LYS A 285 15.74 6.07 -1.28
CA LYS A 285 16.10 6.14 -2.69
C LYS A 285 17.25 5.20 -3.05
N SER A 286 18.24 5.07 -2.16
CA SER A 286 19.35 4.14 -2.35
C SER A 286 18.87 2.69 -2.27
N SER A 287 18.02 2.33 -1.29
CA SER A 287 17.50 0.98 -1.10
C SER A 287 16.68 0.49 -2.29
N TYR A 288 15.92 1.37 -2.94
CA TYR A 288 15.07 1.04 -4.10
C TYR A 288 15.65 1.53 -5.44
N GLN A 289 16.90 2.01 -5.47
CA GLN A 289 17.59 2.51 -6.67
C GLN A 289 16.80 3.55 -7.47
N LEU A 290 16.04 4.42 -6.78
CA LEU A 290 15.07 5.34 -7.38
C LEU A 290 15.71 6.45 -8.23
N GLU A 291 17.02 6.70 -8.07
CA GLU A 291 17.75 7.75 -8.78
C GLU A 291 18.48 7.26 -10.06
N ILE A 292 18.46 5.95 -10.34
CA ILE A 292 19.18 5.39 -11.49
C ILE A 292 18.28 5.37 -12.73
N LYS A 293 18.19 6.52 -13.40
CA LYS A 293 18.04 6.67 -14.87
C LYS A 293 18.29 8.14 -15.26
N SER A 294 19.51 8.62 -15.05
CA SER A 294 20.05 9.66 -15.93
C SER A 294 20.40 8.96 -17.24
N PHE A 295 19.66 9.28 -18.30
CA PHE A 295 19.93 8.82 -19.65
C PHE A 295 21.41 9.05 -20.00
N GLU A 296 22.08 7.98 -20.40
CA GLU A 296 23.05 8.08 -21.48
C GLU A 296 22.27 8.58 -22.71
N ASP A 297 22.16 9.90 -22.84
CA ASP A 297 21.86 10.54 -24.12
C ASP A 297 23.08 10.26 -25.01
N ASN A 298 23.00 9.15 -25.75
CA ASN A 298 23.82 8.95 -26.92
C ASN A 298 23.56 10.11 -27.87
N ASP A 299 24.57 10.97 -27.99
CA ASP A 299 24.82 11.82 -29.14
C ASP A 299 24.46 11.07 -30.43
N THR A 300 23.28 11.39 -30.99
CA THR A 300 23.04 11.22 -32.42
C THR A 300 22.15 12.37 -32.90
N PRO A 301 22.67 13.28 -33.74
CA PRO A 301 21.91 14.42 -34.23
C PRO A 301 20.83 13.94 -35.22
N SER A 302 19.57 14.29 -34.95
CA SER A 302 18.49 14.15 -35.93
C SER A 302 18.72 15.12 -37.11
N PRO A 303 18.55 14.65 -38.36
CA PRO A 303 18.68 15.51 -39.52
C PRO A 303 17.45 16.42 -39.68
N THR A 304 17.74 17.65 -40.06
CA THR A 304 16.85 18.72 -40.49
C THR A 304 15.79 18.26 -41.50
N PHE A 305 14.51 18.56 -41.23
CA PHE A 305 13.49 18.68 -42.28
C PHE A 305 13.12 20.15 -42.48
N HIS A 306 13.48 20.64 -43.65
CA HIS A 306 13.07 21.93 -44.19
C HIS A 306 11.56 21.96 -44.44
N ARG A 307 10.98 23.12 -44.14
CA ARG A 307 9.70 23.59 -44.66
C ARG A 307 9.61 23.42 -46.17
N TYR A 308 8.48 22.92 -46.66
CA TYR A 308 7.59 23.60 -47.62
C TYR A 308 6.16 23.14 -47.36
#